data_AF-A0A0G1D7F6-F1
#
_entry.id   AF-A0A0G1D7F6-F1
#
_cell.length_a   1.000
_cell.length_b   1.000
_cell.length_c   1.000
_cell.angle_alpha   90.00
_cell.angle_beta   90.00
_cell.angle_gamma   90.00
#
_symmetry.space_group_name_H-M   'P 1'
#
loop_
_entity.id
_entity.type
_entity.pdbx_description
1 polymer ?
#
loop_
_entity_poly.entity_id
_entity_poly.type
_entity_poly.pdbx_seq_one_letter_code
_entity_poly.pdbx_strand_id
1 'polypeptide(L)'
;MEFFPKGGKLNNYRIKRTFKESIEPEEILLDAKKSDRLEGSKLELPINPGVFRIFVVLSMLLIIVLVGRSFYLQVIKEGQYAKLSDQNKTRVYPIFSQRGIIYDQFSTQLVYNVPSFDLEVIFNDLPKKEEERQLVIEKISSIIGLAPQEIEDEIYQYLKKNQAGFVLSDNLSQENVLRLEAEAADIPGFVIVKNIVRQYVDGFYFSHLLGYLGRLNSQDLQNNPDYFLTEKIGKQGLELFYEEELRGQPGKKEIEIDALGSEKKETISQQPAAGHGLILTVDKNLQIKLFDEL
;
A
#
# COMPACT_ATOMS: atom_id res chain seq x y z
N MET A 1 32.24 93.48 -36.75
CA MET A 1 33.68 93.83 -36.66
C MET A 1 34.47 92.64 -37.14
N GLU A 2 34.92 92.74 -38.38
CA GLU A 2 35.87 91.83 -39.02
C GLU A 2 37.17 91.75 -38.22
N PHE A 3 37.93 90.65 -38.33
CA PHE A 3 39.34 90.67 -38.75
C PHE A 3 39.92 89.24 -38.65
N PHE A 4 39.88 88.53 -39.77
CA PHE A 4 40.87 87.48 -40.08
C PHE A 4 42.09 88.15 -40.74
N PRO A 5 43.33 87.78 -40.40
CA PRO A 5 44.46 87.97 -41.30
C PRO A 5 44.72 86.71 -42.14
N LYS A 6 44.87 86.99 -43.44
CA LYS A 6 45.22 86.10 -44.55
C LYS A 6 46.70 85.66 -44.50
N GLY A 7 46.93 84.42 -44.95
CA GLY A 7 47.93 84.09 -45.97
C GLY A 7 49.42 84.33 -45.65
N GLY A 8 50.09 83.28 -45.18
CA GLY A 8 51.55 83.13 -45.26
C GLY A 8 51.91 81.96 -46.18
N LYS A 9 52.68 82.25 -47.24
CA LYS A 9 53.13 81.30 -48.28
C LYS A 9 53.98 80.15 -47.68
N LEU A 10 53.57 78.91 -47.94
CA LEU A 10 54.39 77.72 -47.71
C LEU A 10 55.42 77.59 -48.84
N ASN A 11 56.68 77.90 -48.57
CA ASN A 11 57.78 77.65 -49.50
C ASN A 11 58.87 76.82 -48.80
N ASN A 12 59.20 75.69 -49.42
CA ASN A 12 60.42 74.90 -49.25
C ASN A 12 60.69 74.25 -47.88
N TYR A 13 59.99 73.16 -47.59
CA TYR A 13 60.53 72.08 -46.76
C TYR A 13 60.58 70.78 -47.57
N ARG A 14 61.80 70.36 -47.94
CA ARG A 14 62.08 68.99 -48.40
C ARG A 14 62.15 68.09 -47.17
N ILE A 15 61.10 67.33 -46.91
CA ILE A 15 61.12 66.28 -45.89
C ILE A 15 61.86 65.07 -46.49
N LYS A 16 63.05 64.77 -45.96
CA LYS A 16 63.73 63.49 -46.21
C LYS A 16 62.85 62.38 -45.63
N ARG A 17 62.33 61.49 -46.49
CA ARG A 17 61.72 60.23 -46.05
C ARG A 17 62.82 59.31 -45.56
N THR A 18 63.06 59.30 -44.26
CA THR A 18 63.82 58.23 -43.60
C THR A 18 62.81 57.17 -43.19
N PHE A 19 62.77 56.07 -43.93
CA PHE A 19 62.01 54.88 -43.56
C PHE A 19 62.66 54.32 -42.29
N LYS A 20 61.94 54.37 -41.16
CA LYS A 20 62.32 53.66 -39.94
C LYS A 20 61.10 52.86 -39.51
N GLU A 21 61.13 51.58 -39.85
CA GLU A 21 60.24 50.57 -39.27
C GLU A 21 60.55 50.47 -37.78
N SER A 22 59.67 51.05 -36.98
CA SER A 22 59.52 50.65 -35.58
C SER A 22 58.04 50.78 -35.25
N ILE A 23 57.34 49.66 -35.31
CA ILE A 23 55.96 49.53 -34.86
C ILE A 23 55.96 49.83 -33.36
N GLU A 24 55.33 50.93 -32.95
CA GLU A 24 55.23 51.28 -31.54
C GLU A 24 54.14 50.40 -30.87
N PRO A 25 54.32 49.96 -29.60
CA PRO A 25 53.37 49.07 -28.93
C PRO A 25 51.93 49.60 -28.90
N GLU A 26 51.79 50.92 -28.96
CA GLU A 26 50.53 51.66 -28.94
C GLU A 26 49.71 51.46 -30.23
N GLU A 27 50.38 51.30 -31.39
CA GLU A 27 49.73 51.00 -32.67
C GLU A 27 49.23 49.55 -32.74
N ILE A 28 49.95 48.60 -32.13
CA ILE A 28 49.50 47.20 -32.00
C ILE A 28 48.24 47.13 -31.12
N LEU A 29 48.18 47.93 -30.05
CA LEU A 29 47.04 47.96 -29.15
C LEU A 29 45.83 48.67 -29.77
N LEU A 30 46.02 49.64 -30.66
CA LEU A 30 44.92 50.24 -31.42
C LEU A 30 44.33 49.29 -32.46
N ASP A 31 45.17 48.47 -33.12
CA ASP A 31 44.73 47.52 -34.16
C ASP A 31 44.14 46.23 -33.55
N ALA A 32 44.67 45.77 -32.41
CA ALA A 32 44.07 44.70 -31.62
C ALA A 32 42.72 45.11 -31.00
N LYS A 33 42.52 46.40 -30.68
CA LYS A 33 41.26 46.91 -30.12
C LYS A 33 40.22 47.28 -31.19
N LYS A 34 40.60 47.33 -32.47
CA LYS A 34 39.73 47.66 -33.60
C LYS A 34 39.28 46.44 -34.42
N SER A 35 39.90 45.27 -34.24
CA SER A 35 39.48 44.01 -34.86
C SER A 35 38.34 43.28 -34.13
N ASP A 36 37.96 43.73 -32.93
CA ASP A 36 37.00 43.01 -32.06
C ASP A 36 35.62 43.68 -31.93
N ARG A 37 35.32 44.72 -32.72
CA ARG A 37 34.04 45.43 -32.62
C ARG A 37 33.49 45.88 -33.97
N LEU A 38 33.17 44.92 -34.82
CA LEU A 38 32.04 45.03 -35.76
C LEU A 38 31.36 43.66 -35.84
N GLU A 39 30.27 43.58 -35.08
CA GLU A 39 29.12 42.68 -35.22
C GLU A 39 29.38 41.18 -35.14
N GLY A 40 28.91 40.59 -34.03
CA GLY A 40 28.67 39.17 -33.90
C GLY A 40 27.81 38.63 -35.04
N SER A 41 28.47 38.19 -36.11
CA SER A 41 27.96 37.15 -36.98
C SER A 41 27.93 35.88 -36.14
N LYS A 42 26.91 35.77 -35.30
CA LYS A 42 26.38 34.48 -34.91
C LYS A 42 26.32 33.66 -36.20
N LEU A 43 27.13 32.62 -36.29
CA LEU A 43 26.96 31.58 -37.28
C LEU A 43 25.70 30.80 -36.87
N GLU A 44 24.54 31.47 -36.88
CA GLU A 44 23.25 30.83 -37.04
C GLU A 44 23.26 30.36 -38.51
N LEU A 45 23.92 29.23 -38.78
CA LEU A 45 23.78 28.58 -40.09
C LEU A 45 22.28 28.42 -40.31
N PRO A 46 21.67 29.08 -41.32
CA PRO A 46 20.23 29.00 -41.51
C PRO A 46 19.92 27.53 -41.81
N ILE A 47 19.08 26.92 -40.96
CA ILE A 47 18.62 25.56 -41.19
C ILE A 47 18.01 25.55 -42.60
N ASN A 48 18.57 24.74 -43.49
CA ASN A 48 18.10 24.65 -44.86
C ASN A 48 16.58 24.42 -44.84
N PRO A 49 15.77 25.26 -45.52
CA PRO A 49 14.31 25.16 -45.47
C PRO A 49 13.80 23.77 -45.89
N GLY A 50 14.55 23.02 -46.70
CA GLY A 50 14.24 21.63 -47.03
C GLY A 50 14.41 20.67 -45.85
N VAL A 51 15.51 20.78 -45.09
CA VAL A 51 15.77 19.96 -43.90
C VAL A 51 14.76 20.27 -42.80
N PHE A 52 14.42 21.55 -42.61
CA PHE A 52 13.38 21.96 -41.68
C PHE A 52 12.00 21.39 -42.04
N ARG A 53 11.61 21.42 -43.34
CA ARG A 53 10.35 20.81 -43.80
C ARG A 53 10.31 19.30 -43.56
N ILE A 54 11.40 18.59 -43.82
CA ILE A 54 11.49 17.14 -43.57
C ILE A 54 11.30 16.84 -42.07
N PHE A 55 11.98 17.61 -41.20
CA PHE A 55 11.82 17.48 -39.75
C PHE A 55 10.38 17.73 -39.30
N VAL A 56 9.72 18.76 -39.82
CA VAL A 56 8.31 19.06 -39.52
C VAL A 56 7.38 17.94 -39.98
N VAL A 57 7.58 17.40 -41.19
CA VAL A 57 6.77 16.28 -41.70
C VAL A 57 6.96 15.02 -40.83
N LEU A 58 8.21 14.71 -40.45
CA LEU A 58 8.51 13.56 -39.60
C LEU A 58 7.93 13.72 -38.19
N SER A 59 8.02 14.92 -37.62
CA SER A 59 7.39 15.25 -36.34
C SER A 59 5.87 15.15 -36.40
N MET A 60 5.23 15.65 -37.46
CA MET A 60 3.78 15.51 -37.67
C MET A 60 3.37 14.04 -37.82
N LEU A 61 4.14 13.23 -38.54
CA LEU A 61 3.89 11.80 -38.68
C LEU A 61 3.97 11.08 -37.32
N LEU A 62 4.98 11.39 -36.51
CA LEU A 62 5.10 10.85 -35.16
C LEU A 62 3.90 11.23 -34.29
N ILE A 63 3.47 12.49 -34.34
CA ILE A 63 2.28 12.96 -33.61
C ILE A 63 1.04 12.19 -34.06
N ILE A 64 0.84 11.98 -35.35
CA ILE A 64 -0.28 11.19 -35.89
C ILE A 64 -0.24 9.75 -35.36
N VAL A 65 0.94 9.13 -35.30
CA VAL A 65 1.10 7.77 -34.73
C VAL A 65 0.75 7.76 -33.23
N LEU A 66 1.20 8.76 -32.46
CA LEU A 66 0.88 8.86 -31.03
C LEU A 66 -0.60 9.12 -30.78
N VAL A 67 -1.24 10.00 -31.57
CA VAL A 67 -2.68 10.26 -31.50
C VAL A 67 -3.47 9.02 -31.87
N GLY A 68 -3.09 8.33 -32.95
CA GLY A 68 -3.71 7.07 -33.35
C GLY A 68 -3.56 5.98 -32.28
N ARG A 69 -2.38 5.88 -31.64
CA ARG A 69 -2.15 4.96 -30.52
C ARG A 69 -2.98 5.33 -29.28
N SER A 70 -3.07 6.62 -28.96
CA SER A 70 -3.90 7.12 -27.87
C SER A 70 -5.37 6.82 -28.11
N PHE A 71 -5.88 7.10 -29.31
CA PHE A 71 -7.25 6.75 -29.71
C PHE A 71 -7.52 5.24 -29.63
N TYR A 72 -6.57 4.42 -30.08
CA TYR A 72 -6.68 2.96 -29.95
C TYR A 72 -6.78 2.51 -28.48
N LEU A 73 -5.97 3.08 -27.59
CA LEU A 73 -6.01 2.75 -26.16
C LEU A 73 -7.29 3.26 -25.48
N GLN A 74 -7.75 4.46 -25.85
CA GLN A 74 -8.88 5.13 -25.22
C GLN A 74 -10.24 4.62 -25.71
N VAL A 75 -10.39 4.32 -27.01
CA VAL A 75 -11.70 3.98 -27.61
C VAL A 75 -11.87 2.47 -27.85
N ILE A 76 -10.82 1.79 -28.35
CA ILE A 76 -10.93 0.35 -28.69
C ILE A 76 -10.70 -0.52 -27.45
N LYS A 77 -9.80 -0.11 -26.55
CA LYS A 77 -9.50 -0.84 -25.30
C LYS A 77 -10.16 -0.26 -24.05
N GLU A 78 -11.07 0.70 -24.18
CA GLU A 78 -11.78 1.36 -23.08
C GLU A 78 -12.34 0.34 -22.08
N GLY A 79 -13.10 -0.64 -22.56
CA GLY A 79 -13.75 -1.64 -21.71
C GLY A 79 -12.79 -2.55 -20.93
N GLN A 80 -11.55 -2.74 -21.41
CA GLN A 80 -10.54 -3.52 -20.70
C GLN A 80 -9.83 -2.68 -19.63
N TYR A 81 -9.47 -1.43 -19.94
CA TYR A 81 -8.74 -0.55 -19.00
C TYR A 81 -9.64 0.13 -17.96
N ALA A 82 -10.90 0.39 -18.29
CA ALA A 82 -11.91 0.83 -17.33
C ALA A 82 -12.12 -0.25 -16.26
N LYS A 83 -12.33 -1.50 -16.68
CA LYS A 83 -12.49 -2.65 -15.76
C LYS A 83 -11.26 -2.90 -14.89
N LEU A 84 -10.06 -2.77 -15.45
CA LEU A 84 -8.80 -2.87 -14.68
C LEU A 84 -8.64 -1.71 -13.68
N SER A 85 -9.12 -0.51 -14.02
CA SER A 85 -9.09 0.65 -13.13
C SER A 85 -10.09 0.51 -11.98
N ASP A 86 -11.29 -0.02 -12.24
CA ASP A 86 -12.28 -0.29 -11.21
C ASP A 86 -11.80 -1.37 -10.23
N GLN A 87 -11.18 -2.44 -10.76
CA GLN A 87 -10.58 -3.50 -9.93
C GLN A 87 -9.41 -3.00 -9.06
N ASN A 88 -8.67 -1.99 -9.52
CA ASN A 88 -7.58 -1.39 -8.73
C ASN A 88 -8.08 -0.40 -7.67
N LYS A 89 -9.29 0.16 -7.86
CA LYS A 89 -9.90 1.10 -6.90
C LYS A 89 -10.69 0.39 -5.81
N THR A 90 -11.19 -0.81 -6.06
CA THR A 90 -12.07 -1.50 -5.10
C THR A 90 -11.40 -2.74 -4.53
N ARG A 91 -11.16 -2.75 -3.22
CA ARG A 91 -10.73 -3.95 -2.48
C ARG A 91 -11.93 -4.62 -1.82
N VAL A 92 -12.03 -5.94 -1.97
CA VAL A 92 -13.09 -6.74 -1.33
C VAL A 92 -12.52 -7.40 -0.08
N TYR A 93 -13.16 -7.16 1.06
CA TYR A 93 -12.87 -7.77 2.35
C TYR A 93 -14.03 -8.66 2.79
N PRO A 94 -13.76 -9.86 3.32
CA PRO A 94 -14.82 -10.70 3.85
C PRO A 94 -15.36 -10.16 5.17
N ILE A 95 -16.68 -10.28 5.35
CA ILE A 95 -17.32 -10.12 6.65
C ILE A 95 -17.71 -11.54 7.10
N PHE A 96 -17.02 -12.08 8.11
CA PHE A 96 -17.28 -13.44 8.55
C PHE A 96 -18.70 -13.58 9.12
N SER A 97 -19.39 -14.66 8.73
CA SER A 97 -20.66 -15.07 9.31
C SER A 97 -20.48 -15.68 10.69
N GLN A 98 -21.51 -15.57 11.52
CA GLN A 98 -21.58 -16.35 12.75
C GLN A 98 -21.90 -17.80 12.40
N ARG A 99 -21.05 -18.73 12.83
CA ARG A 99 -21.29 -20.17 12.66
C ARG A 99 -22.49 -20.65 13.49
N GLY A 100 -23.18 -21.69 13.04
CA GLY A 100 -24.24 -22.35 13.80
C GLY A 100 -23.77 -22.85 15.16
N ILE A 101 -24.62 -22.74 16.19
CA ILE A 101 -24.33 -23.24 17.55
C ILE A 101 -24.67 -24.73 17.61
N ILE A 102 -23.86 -25.52 18.31
CA ILE A 102 -24.10 -26.96 18.52
C ILE A 102 -24.64 -27.16 19.94
N TYR A 103 -25.76 -27.86 20.04
CA TYR A 103 -26.47 -28.14 21.28
C TYR A 103 -26.56 -29.64 21.54
N ASP A 104 -26.63 -30.02 22.82
CA ASP A 104 -27.03 -31.36 23.24
C ASP A 104 -28.56 -31.58 23.10
N GLN A 105 -29.04 -32.78 23.41
CA GLN A 105 -30.46 -33.11 23.31
C GLN A 105 -31.37 -32.27 24.22
N PHE A 106 -30.81 -31.67 25.28
CA PHE A 106 -31.51 -30.82 26.24
C PHE A 106 -31.29 -29.32 25.97
N SER A 107 -30.80 -28.96 24.77
CA SER A 107 -30.51 -27.57 24.37
C SER A 107 -29.40 -26.90 25.19
N THR A 108 -28.52 -27.68 25.81
CA THR A 108 -27.27 -27.19 26.42
C THR A 108 -26.26 -26.91 25.32
N GLN A 109 -25.68 -25.72 25.30
CA GLN A 109 -24.66 -25.37 24.32
C GLN A 109 -23.38 -26.20 24.55
N LEU A 110 -22.97 -26.94 23.53
CA LEU A 110 -21.70 -27.66 23.48
C LEU A 110 -20.64 -26.86 22.72
N VAL A 111 -21.04 -26.19 21.64
CA VAL A 111 -20.16 -25.33 20.86
C VAL A 111 -20.87 -24.05 20.48
N TYR A 112 -20.28 -22.91 20.82
CA TYR A 112 -20.84 -21.60 20.49
C TYR A 112 -19.75 -20.59 20.16
N ASN A 113 -20.18 -19.44 19.65
CA ASN A 113 -19.29 -18.37 19.24
C ASN A 113 -19.14 -17.36 20.39
N VAL A 114 -17.91 -17.03 20.74
CA VAL A 114 -17.58 -16.04 21.76
C VAL A 114 -16.88 -14.86 21.10
N PRO A 115 -17.29 -13.61 21.37
CA PRO A 115 -16.52 -12.45 20.96
C PRO A 115 -15.11 -12.51 21.55
N SER A 116 -14.12 -12.33 20.70
CA SER A 116 -12.70 -12.25 21.05
C SER A 116 -12.17 -10.89 20.63
N PHE A 117 -11.13 -10.44 21.30
CA PHE A 117 -10.38 -9.26 20.90
C PHE A 117 -8.95 -9.67 20.67
N ASP A 118 -8.42 -9.33 19.51
CA ASP A 118 -7.05 -9.65 19.13
C ASP A 118 -6.27 -8.33 19.03
N LEU A 119 -5.03 -8.31 19.51
CA LEU A 119 -4.12 -7.19 19.35
C LEU A 119 -3.32 -7.38 18.06
N GLU A 120 -3.52 -6.51 17.09
CA GLU A 120 -2.78 -6.51 15.83
C GLU A 120 -1.75 -5.38 15.79
N VAL A 121 -0.62 -5.66 15.15
CA VAL A 121 0.43 -4.68 14.89
C VAL A 121 0.41 -4.32 13.41
N ILE A 122 0.31 -3.02 13.10
CA ILE A 122 0.37 -2.48 11.75
C ILE A 122 1.71 -1.75 11.56
N PHE A 123 2.59 -2.31 10.73
CA PHE A 123 3.97 -1.82 10.64
C PHE A 123 4.12 -0.43 10.07
N ASN A 124 3.27 -0.06 9.12
CA ASN A 124 3.32 1.27 8.50
C ASN A 124 3.01 2.40 9.50
N ASP A 125 2.25 2.06 10.54
CA ASP A 125 1.80 3.00 11.54
C ASP A 125 2.71 2.98 12.77
N LEU A 126 3.68 2.08 12.86
CA LEU A 126 4.65 2.09 13.97
C LEU A 126 5.54 3.35 13.92
N PRO A 127 5.94 3.89 15.09
CA PRO A 127 6.89 5.00 15.14
C PRO A 127 8.20 4.65 14.43
N LYS A 128 8.65 5.56 13.56
CA LYS A 128 9.91 5.41 12.82
C LYS A 128 11.14 5.67 13.69
N LYS A 129 10.98 6.41 14.78
CA LYS A 129 12.06 6.67 15.73
C LYS A 129 12.14 5.53 16.72
N GLU A 130 13.36 5.05 16.94
CA GLU A 130 13.65 3.93 17.84
C GLU A 130 13.16 4.17 19.26
N GLU A 131 13.45 5.36 19.80
CA GLU A 131 13.06 5.75 21.17
C GLU A 131 11.54 5.77 21.35
N GLU A 132 10.80 6.31 20.38
CA GLU A 132 9.33 6.36 20.41
C GLU A 132 8.73 4.95 20.27
N ARG A 133 9.33 4.10 19.42
CA ARG A 133 8.89 2.71 19.25
C ARG A 133 9.09 1.90 20.52
N GLN A 134 10.22 2.06 21.20
CA GLN A 134 10.52 1.36 22.44
C GLN A 134 9.53 1.73 23.55
N LEU A 135 9.23 3.02 23.71
CA LEU A 135 8.24 3.49 24.70
C LEU A 135 6.85 2.89 24.46
N VAL A 136 6.45 2.79 23.18
CA VAL A 136 5.19 2.17 22.79
C VAL A 136 5.18 0.67 23.13
N ILE A 137 6.23 -0.06 22.77
CA ILE A 137 6.35 -1.50 23.04
C ILE A 137 6.33 -1.77 24.55
N GLU A 138 7.05 -0.99 25.35
CA GLU A 138 7.06 -1.11 26.82
C GLU A 138 5.66 -0.90 27.42
N LYS A 139 4.92 0.09 26.91
CA LYS A 139 3.56 0.37 27.37
C LYS A 139 2.62 -0.78 27.03
N ILE A 140 2.66 -1.30 25.81
CA ILE A 140 1.84 -2.45 25.39
C ILE A 140 2.20 -3.69 26.20
N SER A 141 3.50 -3.98 26.35
CA SER A 141 4.03 -5.07 27.15
C SER A 141 3.47 -5.07 28.58
N SER A 142 3.40 -3.91 29.23
CA SER A 142 2.87 -3.77 30.59
C SER A 142 1.37 -4.09 30.74
N ILE A 143 0.62 -4.04 29.63
CA ILE A 143 -0.82 -4.31 29.63
C ILE A 143 -1.08 -5.78 29.30
N ILE A 144 -0.42 -6.34 28.28
CA ILE A 144 -0.65 -7.72 27.85
C ILE A 144 0.15 -8.76 28.63
N GLY A 145 1.19 -8.34 29.36
CA GLY A 145 2.03 -9.22 30.17
C GLY A 145 3.08 -10.01 29.39
N LEU A 146 3.40 -9.59 28.15
CA LEU A 146 4.50 -10.15 27.35
C LEU A 146 5.79 -9.36 27.59
N ALA A 147 6.96 -9.98 27.42
CA ALA A 147 8.22 -9.25 27.56
C ALA A 147 8.42 -8.28 26.36
N PRO A 148 8.90 -7.04 26.57
CA PRO A 148 9.10 -6.08 25.48
C PRO A 148 9.96 -6.64 24.34
N GLN A 149 10.95 -7.45 24.69
CA GLN A 149 11.90 -8.05 23.76
C GLN A 149 11.25 -9.13 22.88
N GLU A 150 10.27 -9.87 23.39
CA GLU A 150 9.51 -10.84 22.60
C GLU A 150 8.68 -10.15 21.51
N ILE A 151 8.05 -9.02 21.86
CA ILE A 151 7.27 -8.22 20.91
C ILE A 151 8.18 -7.67 19.80
N GLU A 152 9.36 -7.17 20.16
CA GLU A 152 10.32 -6.62 19.19
C GLU A 152 10.85 -7.70 18.23
N ASP A 153 11.17 -8.88 18.76
CA ASP A 153 11.62 -10.02 17.97
C ASP A 153 10.55 -10.46 16.96
N GLU A 154 9.28 -10.53 17.37
CA GLU A 154 8.18 -10.85 16.46
C GLU A 154 8.02 -9.79 15.36
N ILE A 155 8.02 -8.51 15.73
CA ILE A 155 7.97 -7.40 14.76
C ILE A 155 9.09 -7.55 13.72
N TYR A 156 10.33 -7.80 14.16
CA TYR A 156 11.47 -7.98 13.26
C TYR A 156 11.30 -9.18 12.31
N GLN A 157 10.81 -10.32 12.82
CA GLN A 157 10.59 -11.53 12.02
C GLN A 157 9.54 -11.33 10.92
N TYR A 158 8.45 -10.65 11.24
CA TYR A 158 7.36 -10.40 10.30
C TYR A 158 7.68 -9.27 9.30
N LEU A 159 8.43 -8.24 9.72
CA LEU A 159 8.99 -7.23 8.81
C LEU A 159 9.89 -7.87 7.75
N LYS A 160 10.75 -8.83 8.14
CA LYS A 160 11.62 -9.55 7.19
C LYS A 160 10.83 -10.34 6.14
N LYS A 161 9.59 -10.74 6.46
CA LYS A 161 8.67 -11.44 5.54
C LYS A 161 7.86 -10.48 4.66
N ASN A 162 8.11 -9.16 4.71
CA ASN A 162 7.36 -8.13 3.98
C ASN A 162 5.85 -8.20 4.21
N GLN A 163 5.41 -8.55 5.42
CA GLN A 163 3.99 -8.51 5.79
C GLN A 163 3.60 -7.07 6.15
N ALA A 164 2.30 -6.73 6.06
CA ALA A 164 1.80 -5.41 6.44
C ALA A 164 1.61 -5.26 7.97
N GLY A 165 1.49 -6.39 8.66
CA GLY A 165 1.21 -6.49 10.09
C GLY A 165 1.04 -7.94 10.51
N PHE A 166 0.75 -8.17 11.79
CA PHE A 166 0.49 -9.49 12.36
C PHE A 166 -0.36 -9.40 13.64
N VAL A 167 -0.98 -10.51 14.04
CA VAL A 167 -1.65 -10.65 15.34
C VAL A 167 -0.59 -10.91 16.39
N LEU A 168 -0.40 -9.97 17.32
CA LEU A 168 0.55 -10.06 18.43
C LEU A 168 0.01 -10.90 19.59
N SER A 169 -1.28 -10.78 19.88
CA SER A 169 -1.94 -11.56 20.93
C SER A 169 -3.39 -11.82 20.54
N ASP A 170 -3.79 -13.09 20.55
CA ASP A 170 -5.16 -13.52 20.32
C ASP A 170 -5.94 -13.65 21.64
N ASN A 171 -7.25 -13.45 21.58
CA ASN A 171 -8.16 -13.68 22.70
C ASN A 171 -7.77 -12.95 24.00
N LEU A 172 -7.56 -11.63 23.88
CA LEU A 172 -7.30 -10.73 24.98
C LEU A 172 -8.39 -10.83 26.07
N SER A 173 -7.97 -10.79 27.33
CA SER A 173 -8.89 -10.68 28.46
C SER A 173 -9.65 -9.35 28.40
N GLN A 174 -10.89 -9.36 28.90
CA GLN A 174 -11.69 -8.13 28.97
C GLN A 174 -10.98 -7.00 29.74
N GLU A 175 -10.21 -7.35 30.77
CA GLU A 175 -9.38 -6.39 31.51
C GLU A 175 -8.30 -5.76 30.62
N ASN A 176 -7.56 -6.57 29.86
CA ASN A 176 -6.52 -6.07 28.96
C ASN A 176 -7.11 -5.21 27.85
N VAL A 177 -8.27 -5.59 27.30
CA VAL A 177 -8.99 -4.79 26.29
C VAL A 177 -9.34 -3.41 26.85
N LEU A 178 -9.94 -3.35 28.04
CA LEU A 178 -10.30 -2.08 28.68
C LEU A 178 -9.09 -1.20 28.98
N ARG A 179 -7.97 -1.80 29.43
CA ARG A 179 -6.73 -1.06 29.66
C ARG A 179 -6.12 -0.56 28.35
N LEU A 180 -6.14 -1.37 27.28
CA LEU A 180 -5.68 -0.93 25.96
C LEU A 180 -6.56 0.19 25.41
N GLU A 181 -7.89 0.11 25.55
CA GLU A 181 -8.79 1.18 25.11
C GLU A 181 -8.64 2.47 25.94
N ALA A 182 -8.37 2.36 27.24
CA ALA A 182 -8.23 3.53 28.11
C ALA A 182 -6.84 4.19 28.04
N GLU A 183 -5.78 3.38 28.01
CA GLU A 183 -4.40 3.86 28.12
C GLU A 183 -3.68 3.89 26.76
N ALA A 184 -4.11 3.09 25.78
CA ALA A 184 -3.39 2.83 24.54
C ALA A 184 -4.20 3.07 23.26
N ALA A 185 -5.38 3.70 23.32
CA ALA A 185 -6.22 3.96 22.14
C ALA A 185 -5.51 4.74 21.02
N ASP A 186 -4.64 5.68 21.40
CA ASP A 186 -3.88 6.52 20.45
C ASP A 186 -2.47 5.97 20.16
N ILE A 187 -2.16 4.74 20.57
CA ILE A 187 -0.84 4.17 20.32
C ILE A 187 -0.68 3.83 18.83
N PRO A 188 0.29 4.44 18.14
CA PRO A 188 0.47 4.23 16.72
C PRO A 188 1.00 2.82 16.44
N GLY A 189 0.37 2.13 15.49
CA GLY A 189 0.76 0.79 15.04
C GLY A 189 0.22 -0.39 15.84
N PHE A 190 -0.61 -0.17 16.88
CA PHE A 190 -1.27 -1.24 17.62
C PHE A 190 -2.78 -1.04 17.58
N VAL A 191 -3.53 -2.04 17.11
CA VAL A 191 -4.97 -1.95 16.89
C VAL A 191 -5.66 -3.15 17.52
N ILE A 192 -6.75 -2.89 18.25
CA ILE A 192 -7.62 -3.95 18.76
C ILE A 192 -8.63 -4.32 17.67
N VAL A 193 -8.59 -5.57 17.24
CA VAL A 193 -9.52 -6.10 16.24
C VAL A 193 -10.53 -7.01 16.92
N LYS A 194 -11.81 -6.77 16.65
CA LYS A 194 -12.91 -7.62 17.12
C LYS A 194 -12.96 -8.87 16.26
N ASN A 195 -12.84 -10.02 16.90
CA ASN A 195 -12.91 -11.33 16.27
C ASN A 195 -13.97 -12.21 16.96
N ILE A 196 -14.21 -13.40 16.42
CA ILE A 196 -15.11 -14.39 17.00
C ILE A 196 -14.36 -15.71 17.06
N VAL A 197 -14.28 -16.28 18.26
CA VAL A 197 -13.67 -17.60 18.49
C VAL A 197 -14.73 -18.64 18.80
N ARG A 198 -14.41 -19.89 18.45
CA ARG A 198 -15.27 -21.05 18.68
C ARG A 198 -14.96 -21.62 20.07
N GLN A 199 -15.91 -21.56 20.99
CA GLN A 199 -15.77 -22.12 22.33
C GLN A 199 -16.38 -23.51 22.39
N TYR A 200 -15.61 -24.49 22.85
CA TYR A 200 -16.03 -25.87 23.06
C TYR A 200 -16.21 -26.13 24.56
N VAL A 201 -17.45 -26.25 25.01
CA VAL A 201 -17.77 -26.55 26.41
C VAL A 201 -17.42 -27.99 26.70
N ASP A 202 -16.65 -28.22 27.77
CA ASP A 202 -16.23 -29.57 28.17
C ASP A 202 -15.56 -30.33 27.01
N GLY A 203 -14.87 -29.59 26.13
CA GLY A 203 -14.40 -30.09 24.83
C GLY A 203 -13.50 -31.33 24.90
N PHE A 204 -12.83 -31.57 26.03
CA PHE A 204 -12.07 -32.80 26.28
C PHE A 204 -12.94 -34.06 26.11
N TYR A 205 -14.15 -34.07 26.65
CA TYR A 205 -15.10 -35.19 26.63
C TYR A 205 -15.72 -35.44 25.25
N PHE A 206 -15.75 -34.42 24.39
CA PHE A 206 -16.45 -34.45 23.12
C PHE A 206 -15.52 -34.22 21.91
N SER A 207 -14.21 -34.11 22.11
CA SER A 207 -13.24 -33.68 21.09
C SER A 207 -13.32 -34.50 19.80
N HIS A 208 -13.41 -35.83 19.90
CA HIS A 208 -13.55 -36.72 18.76
C HIS A 208 -14.89 -36.58 18.02
N LEU A 209 -15.96 -36.25 18.75
CA LEU A 209 -17.30 -36.07 18.19
C LEU A 209 -17.42 -34.69 17.54
N LEU A 210 -17.17 -33.62 18.29
CA LEU A 210 -17.33 -32.24 17.83
C LEU A 210 -16.30 -31.89 16.75
N GLY A 211 -15.05 -32.31 16.95
CA GLY A 211 -13.93 -31.90 16.11
C GLY A 211 -13.49 -30.46 16.38
N TYR A 212 -12.81 -29.86 15.40
CA TYR A 212 -12.23 -28.53 15.52
C TYR A 212 -12.16 -27.80 14.18
N LEU A 213 -11.93 -26.49 14.24
CA LEU A 213 -11.69 -25.64 13.08
C LEU A 213 -10.20 -25.46 12.83
N GLY A 214 -9.79 -25.43 11.56
CA GLY A 214 -8.42 -25.19 11.14
C GLY A 214 -8.31 -24.16 10.04
N ARG A 215 -7.09 -23.65 9.81
CA ARG A 215 -6.79 -22.80 8.64
C ARG A 215 -6.94 -23.60 7.35
N LEU A 216 -7.30 -22.93 6.26
CA LEU A 216 -7.35 -23.57 4.95
C LEU A 216 -5.94 -23.94 4.46
N ASN A 217 -5.84 -25.10 3.85
CA ASN A 217 -4.69 -25.56 3.07
C ASN A 217 -5.01 -25.47 1.57
N SER A 218 -3.99 -25.69 0.73
CA SER A 218 -4.14 -25.61 -0.73
C SER A 218 -5.18 -26.58 -1.29
N GLN A 219 -5.40 -27.74 -0.65
CA GLN A 219 -6.41 -28.72 -1.08
C GLN A 219 -7.82 -28.26 -0.72
N ASP A 220 -8.02 -27.69 0.47
CA ASP A 220 -9.33 -27.17 0.88
C ASP A 220 -9.81 -26.06 -0.06
N LEU A 221 -8.90 -25.18 -0.50
CA LEU A 221 -9.21 -24.10 -1.43
C LEU A 221 -9.53 -24.60 -2.84
N GLN A 222 -8.89 -25.69 -3.28
CA GLN A 222 -9.25 -26.32 -4.56
C GLN A 222 -10.65 -26.92 -4.51
N ASN A 223 -11.00 -27.54 -3.39
CA ASN A 223 -12.30 -28.16 -3.20
C ASN A 223 -13.40 -27.11 -2.91
N ASN A 224 -13.04 -26.00 -2.29
CA ASN A 224 -13.96 -24.96 -1.85
C ASN A 224 -13.46 -23.57 -2.29
N PRO A 225 -13.61 -23.21 -3.58
CA PRO A 225 -13.10 -21.96 -4.12
C PRO A 225 -13.78 -20.71 -3.54
N ASP A 226 -14.95 -20.87 -2.89
CA ASP A 226 -15.74 -19.79 -2.30
C ASP A 226 -15.27 -19.41 -0.87
N TYR A 227 -14.20 -20.02 -0.35
CA TYR A 227 -13.61 -19.63 0.93
C TYR A 227 -12.63 -18.47 0.76
N PHE A 228 -12.68 -17.53 1.71
CA PHE A 228 -11.62 -16.56 1.86
C PHE A 228 -10.41 -17.20 2.55
N LEU A 229 -9.20 -16.85 2.13
CA LEU A 229 -7.94 -17.38 2.69
C LEU A 229 -7.81 -17.23 4.21
N THR A 230 -8.47 -16.22 4.77
CA THR A 230 -8.47 -15.88 6.19
C THR A 230 -9.54 -16.62 7.00
N GLU A 231 -10.47 -17.33 6.36
CA GLU A 231 -11.47 -18.14 7.05
C GLU A 231 -10.87 -19.37 7.74
N LYS A 232 -11.66 -19.96 8.65
CA LYS A 232 -11.38 -21.28 9.21
C LYS A 232 -12.43 -22.27 8.71
N ILE A 233 -12.01 -23.51 8.44
CA ILE A 233 -12.84 -24.61 7.96
C ILE A 233 -12.86 -25.74 9.00
N GLY A 234 -13.99 -26.44 9.15
CA GLY A 234 -14.08 -27.66 9.94
C GLY A 234 -13.09 -28.70 9.45
N LYS A 235 -12.31 -29.29 10.37
CA LYS A 235 -11.27 -30.27 10.05
C LYS A 235 -11.60 -31.70 10.48
N GLN A 236 -12.50 -31.85 11.44
CA GLN A 236 -12.86 -33.15 11.98
C GLN A 236 -14.27 -33.11 12.56
N GLY A 237 -14.82 -34.30 12.84
CA GLY A 237 -16.03 -34.46 13.63
C GLY A 237 -17.25 -33.80 12.98
N LEU A 238 -18.15 -33.32 13.82
CA LEU A 238 -19.35 -32.61 13.40
C LEU A 238 -19.04 -31.28 12.72
N GLU A 239 -17.97 -30.59 13.12
CA GLU A 239 -17.53 -29.34 12.47
C GLU A 239 -17.20 -29.57 10.98
N LEU A 240 -16.53 -30.67 10.63
CA LEU A 240 -16.29 -31.03 9.22
C LEU A 240 -17.55 -31.57 8.53
N PHE A 241 -18.27 -32.48 9.19
CA PHE A 241 -19.39 -33.18 8.56
C PHE A 241 -20.56 -32.24 8.23
N TYR A 242 -20.85 -31.27 9.10
CA TYR A 242 -21.90 -30.28 8.92
C TYR A 242 -21.35 -28.90 8.55
N GLU A 243 -20.17 -28.82 7.94
CA GLU A 243 -19.51 -27.56 7.57
C GLU A 243 -20.43 -26.65 6.75
N GLU A 244 -21.15 -27.20 5.75
CA GLU A 244 -22.03 -26.43 4.88
C GLU A 244 -23.18 -25.76 5.64
N GLU A 245 -23.73 -26.45 6.65
CA GLU A 245 -24.82 -25.92 7.48
C GLU A 245 -24.29 -24.98 8.56
N LEU A 246 -23.18 -25.33 9.19
CA LEU A 246 -22.59 -24.58 10.30
C LEU A 246 -21.95 -23.28 9.84
N ARG A 247 -21.24 -23.24 8.70
CA ARG A 247 -20.46 -22.06 8.26
C ARG A 247 -21.31 -20.80 8.08
N GLY A 248 -22.53 -20.95 7.56
CA GLY A 248 -23.31 -19.83 7.07
C GLY A 248 -22.69 -19.21 5.81
N GLN A 249 -23.13 -18.01 5.46
CA GLN A 249 -22.66 -17.30 4.26
C GLN A 249 -21.88 -16.06 4.64
N PRO A 250 -20.57 -15.97 4.30
CA PRO A 250 -19.81 -14.77 4.58
C PRO A 250 -20.33 -13.59 3.75
N GLY A 251 -20.35 -12.42 4.37
CA GLY A 251 -20.62 -11.16 3.70
C GLY A 251 -19.40 -10.63 2.95
N LYS A 252 -19.60 -9.57 2.18
CA LYS A 252 -18.56 -8.88 1.41
C LYS A 252 -18.67 -7.38 1.68
N LYS A 253 -17.53 -6.79 2.03
CA LYS A 253 -17.32 -5.36 2.16
C LYS A 253 -16.40 -4.90 1.04
N GLU A 254 -16.84 -3.91 0.29
CA GLU A 254 -16.04 -3.25 -0.73
C GLU A 254 -15.54 -1.91 -0.19
N ILE A 255 -14.22 -1.73 -0.21
CA ILE A 255 -13.56 -0.50 0.17
C ILE A 255 -12.97 0.14 -1.08
N GLU A 256 -13.43 1.34 -1.41
CA GLU A 256 -12.82 2.16 -2.45
C GLU A 256 -11.57 2.84 -1.89
N ILE A 257 -10.41 2.56 -2.49
CA ILE A 257 -9.11 3.15 -2.15
C ILE A 257 -8.73 4.23 -3.15
N ASP A 258 -8.18 5.34 -2.64
CA ASP A 258 -7.60 6.38 -3.50
C ASP A 258 -6.22 5.95 -4.03
N ALA A 259 -5.67 6.69 -5.00
CA ALA A 259 -4.34 6.47 -5.57
C ALA A 259 -3.20 6.55 -4.52
N LEU A 260 -3.46 7.22 -3.39
CA LEU A 260 -2.56 7.30 -2.23
C LEU A 260 -2.76 6.15 -1.22
N GLY A 261 -3.74 5.26 -1.45
CA GLY A 261 -4.03 4.09 -0.61
C GLY A 261 -5.00 4.33 0.55
N SER A 262 -5.51 5.55 0.73
CA SER A 262 -6.48 5.87 1.78
C SER A 262 -7.87 5.35 1.45
N GLU A 263 -8.55 4.79 2.45
CA GLU A 263 -9.93 4.30 2.34
C GLU A 263 -10.90 5.48 2.24
N LYS A 264 -11.68 5.54 1.15
CA LYS A 264 -12.58 6.65 0.87
C LYS A 264 -14.04 6.31 1.16
N LYS A 265 -14.45 5.09 0.85
CA LYS A 265 -15.84 4.67 0.97
C LYS A 265 -15.94 3.18 1.24
N GLU A 266 -16.62 2.84 2.31
CA GLU A 266 -17.04 1.48 2.64
C GLU A 266 -18.45 1.24 2.12
N THR A 267 -18.63 0.16 1.37
CA THR A 267 -19.94 -0.33 0.93
C THR A 267 -20.05 -1.81 1.24
N ILE A 268 -21.05 -2.21 2.01
CA ILE A 268 -21.35 -3.63 2.22
C ILE A 268 -22.07 -4.13 0.96
N SER A 269 -21.38 -4.90 0.13
CA SER A 269 -21.95 -5.46 -1.10
C SER A 269 -22.77 -6.73 -0.84
N GLN A 270 -22.47 -7.47 0.23
CA GLN A 270 -23.23 -8.63 0.67
C GLN A 270 -23.25 -8.70 2.20
N GLN A 271 -24.43 -8.82 2.80
CA GLN A 271 -24.54 -9.03 4.25
C GLN A 271 -24.21 -10.49 4.63
N PRO A 272 -23.52 -10.73 5.75
CA PRO A 272 -23.28 -12.08 6.24
C PRO A 272 -24.59 -12.71 6.74
N ALA A 273 -24.79 -14.00 6.48
CA ALA A 273 -25.88 -14.79 7.02
C ALA A 273 -25.32 -15.84 7.99
N ALA A 274 -25.91 -15.93 9.18
CA ALA A 274 -25.48 -16.91 10.19
C ALA A 274 -25.78 -18.35 9.72
N GLY A 275 -24.93 -19.29 10.11
CA GLY A 275 -25.13 -20.71 9.85
C GLY A 275 -26.24 -21.32 10.72
N HIS A 276 -26.74 -22.48 10.30
CA HIS A 276 -27.75 -23.23 11.01
C HIS A 276 -27.14 -23.93 12.23
N GLY A 277 -27.80 -23.80 13.39
CA GLY A 277 -27.42 -24.55 14.58
C GLY A 277 -27.79 -26.03 14.47
N LEU A 278 -27.08 -26.87 15.22
CA LEU A 278 -27.31 -28.31 15.29
C LEU A 278 -27.77 -28.70 16.68
N ILE A 279 -28.81 -29.54 16.76
CA ILE A 279 -29.24 -30.16 18.00
C ILE A 279 -28.89 -31.65 17.90
N LEU A 280 -28.01 -32.11 18.79
CA LEU A 280 -27.57 -33.50 18.83
C LEU A 280 -28.54 -34.34 19.66
N THR A 281 -28.57 -35.64 19.39
CA THR A 281 -29.26 -36.63 20.24
C THR A 281 -28.40 -37.08 21.43
N VAL A 282 -27.23 -36.46 21.62
CA VAL A 282 -26.29 -36.81 22.68
C VAL A 282 -26.70 -36.12 23.98
N ASP A 283 -26.66 -36.88 25.08
CA ASP A 283 -26.77 -36.35 26.44
C ASP A 283 -25.38 -35.94 26.92
N LYS A 284 -25.19 -34.66 27.21
CA LYS A 284 -23.91 -34.14 27.69
C LYS A 284 -23.46 -34.83 28.99
N ASN A 285 -24.35 -34.97 29.96
CA ASN A 285 -24.02 -35.48 31.29
C ASN A 285 -23.76 -36.99 31.26
N LEU A 286 -24.50 -37.73 30.44
CA LEU A 286 -24.25 -39.16 30.24
C LEU A 286 -22.89 -39.39 29.57
N GLN A 287 -22.55 -38.60 28.55
CA GLN A 287 -21.27 -38.73 27.85
C GLN A 287 -20.09 -38.46 28.79
N ILE A 288 -20.16 -37.41 29.61
CA ILE A 288 -19.12 -37.09 30.61
C ILE A 288 -18.93 -38.26 31.58
N LYS A 289 -20.03 -38.77 32.16
CA LYS A 289 -19.98 -39.92 33.08
C LYS A 289 -19.39 -41.17 32.44
N LEU A 290 -19.77 -41.49 31.20
CA LEU A 290 -19.23 -42.65 30.49
C LEU A 290 -17.74 -42.50 30.23
N PHE A 291 -17.28 -41.29 29.90
CA PHE A 291 -15.87 -41.03 29.66
C PHE A 291 -15.04 -41.15 30.94
N ASP A 292 -15.52 -40.63 32.07
CA ASP A 292 -14.81 -40.69 33.36
C ASP A 292 -14.68 -42.12 33.91
N GLU A 293 -15.56 -43.04 33.51
CA GLU A 293 -15.58 -44.45 33.95
C GLU A 293 -14.80 -45.40 33.02
N LEU A 294 -14.26 -44.91 31.89
CA LEU A 294 -13.44 -45.66 30.93
C LEU A 294 -11.94 -45.51 31.21
#